data_AF-A0A843HYF7-F1
#
_entry.id   AF-A0A843HYF7-F1
#
_cell.length_a   1.000
_cell.length_b   1.000
_cell.length_c   1.000
_cell.angle_alpha   90.00
_cell.angle_beta   90.00
_cell.angle_gamma   90.00
#
_symmetry.space_group_name_H-M   'P 1'
#
loop_
_entity.id
_entity.type
_entity.pdbx_description
1 polymer ?
#
loop_
_entity_poly.entity_id
_entity_poly.type
_entity_poly.pdbx_seq_one_letter_code
_entity_poly.pdbx_strand_id
1 'polypeptide(L)'
;MECPWLRNGICTSPKFNGPDASAVVGRHCYESYTSCSLYTPKSIIEETLEKSALTLSPLEVYIIETPSKSDCPYFMVKKVRNLNYYYAYCEILRRPLTRSQAKNCVKFPNSCPFRR
;
A
#
# COMPACT_ATOMS: atom_id res chain seq x y z
N MET A 1 -29.05 10.94 -7.07
CA MET A 1 -27.68 10.99 -6.52
C MET A 1 -27.49 9.71 -5.74
N GLU A 2 -26.54 8.89 -6.13
CA GLU A 2 -26.32 7.58 -5.52
C GLU A 2 -25.53 7.72 -4.21
N CYS A 3 -25.83 6.89 -3.22
CA CYS A 3 -25.16 6.91 -1.92
C CYS A 3 -23.65 6.63 -2.08
N PRO A 4 -22.73 7.45 -1.52
CA PRO A 4 -21.27 7.26 -1.64
C PRO A 4 -20.75 5.93 -1.05
N TRP A 5 -21.53 5.34 -0.14
CA TRP A 5 -21.22 4.10 0.54
C TRP A 5 -21.88 2.89 -0.11
N LEU A 6 -22.59 3.05 -1.22
CA LEU A 6 -23.19 1.93 -1.96
C LEU A 6 -22.14 1.34 -2.92
N ARG A 7 -21.78 0.07 -2.72
CA ARG A 7 -20.93 -0.68 -3.67
C ARG A 7 -21.58 -2.02 -3.98
N ASN A 8 -21.80 -2.31 -5.27
CA ASN A 8 -22.37 -3.57 -5.76
C ASN A 8 -23.71 -3.95 -5.08
N GLY A 9 -24.58 -2.96 -4.80
CA GLY A 9 -25.88 -3.19 -4.16
C GLY A 9 -25.84 -3.36 -2.63
N ILE A 10 -24.67 -3.19 -2.00
CA ILE A 10 -24.46 -3.36 -0.55
C ILE A 10 -24.03 -2.03 0.06
N CYS A 11 -24.53 -1.72 1.26
CA CYS A 11 -24.08 -0.58 2.04
C CYS A 11 -22.74 -0.88 2.73
N THR A 12 -21.73 -0.09 2.43
CA THR A 12 -20.37 -0.16 3.00
C THR A 12 -20.09 0.99 3.97
N SER A 13 -21.13 1.49 4.64
CA SER A 13 -20.98 2.59 5.59
C SER A 13 -20.00 2.24 6.72
N PRO A 14 -19.10 3.15 7.11
CA PRO A 14 -18.14 2.93 8.20
C PRO A 14 -18.80 2.76 9.58
N LYS A 15 -20.10 3.03 9.70
CA LYS A 15 -20.89 2.72 10.91
C LYS A 15 -21.16 1.22 11.10
N PHE A 16 -20.84 0.39 10.11
CA PHE A 16 -20.96 -1.07 10.21
C PHE A 16 -19.67 -1.71 10.73
N ASN A 17 -19.78 -2.47 11.82
CA ASN A 17 -18.67 -3.23 12.39
C ASN A 17 -18.49 -4.65 11.79
N GLY A 18 -19.20 -4.99 10.72
CA GLY A 18 -19.12 -6.29 10.05
C GLY A 18 -20.29 -6.52 9.09
N PRO A 19 -20.30 -7.59 8.28
CA PRO A 19 -21.37 -7.86 7.32
C PRO A 19 -22.66 -8.29 8.04
N ASP A 20 -23.48 -7.32 8.43
CA ASP A 20 -24.78 -7.55 9.06
C ASP A 20 -25.91 -7.49 8.02
N ALA A 21 -27.01 -8.22 8.22
CA ALA A 21 -28.13 -8.32 7.28
C ALA A 21 -28.81 -6.96 7.01
N SER A 22 -28.62 -6.00 7.92
CA SER A 22 -28.99 -4.60 7.79
C SER A 22 -28.19 -3.86 6.69
N ALA A 23 -27.14 -4.47 6.13
CA ALA A 23 -26.34 -3.96 4.99
C ALA A 23 -27.05 -4.11 3.63
N VAL A 24 -28.14 -4.88 3.58
CA VAL A 24 -29.00 -4.99 2.39
C VAL A 24 -29.80 -3.71 2.26
N VAL A 25 -29.55 -3.02 1.15
CA VAL A 25 -30.04 -1.67 0.93
C VAL A 25 -31.52 -1.68 0.52
N GLY A 26 -32.40 -1.16 1.38
CA GLY A 26 -33.78 -0.83 1.01
C GLY A 26 -33.84 0.40 0.07
N ARG A 27 -35.01 0.62 -0.58
CA ARG A 27 -35.24 1.74 -1.53
C ARG A 27 -34.79 3.12 -1.01
N HIS A 28 -34.80 3.33 0.30
CA HIS A 28 -34.44 4.59 0.96
C HIS A 28 -33.00 5.09 0.69
N CYS A 29 -32.05 4.23 0.31
CA CYS A 29 -30.69 4.71 -0.06
C CYS A 29 -30.59 5.23 -1.49
N TYR A 30 -31.59 5.00 -2.35
CA TYR A 30 -31.58 5.50 -3.72
C TYR A 30 -32.21 6.90 -3.84
N GLU A 31 -33.18 7.21 -2.99
CA GLU A 31 -33.98 8.44 -3.12
C GLU A 31 -33.62 9.52 -2.09
N SER A 32 -33.20 9.15 -0.87
CA SER A 32 -32.86 10.12 0.20
C SER A 32 -31.83 9.57 1.17
N TYR A 33 -30.66 9.17 0.65
CA TYR A 33 -29.60 8.57 1.45
C TYR A 33 -29.10 9.47 2.61
N THR A 34 -29.27 10.80 2.51
CA THR A 34 -28.87 11.75 3.56
C THR A 34 -29.67 11.63 4.85
N SER A 35 -30.89 11.09 4.80
CA SER A 35 -31.72 10.82 5.99
C SER A 35 -31.47 9.44 6.59
N CYS A 36 -30.62 8.62 5.96
CA CYS A 36 -30.27 7.30 6.49
C CYS A 36 -29.43 7.45 7.76
N SER A 37 -29.76 6.72 8.82
CA SER A 37 -28.98 6.67 10.07
C SER A 37 -27.54 6.20 9.85
N LEU A 38 -27.32 5.42 8.79
CA LEU A 38 -26.03 4.90 8.36
C LEU A 38 -25.25 5.90 7.49
N TYR A 39 -25.87 6.98 7.03
CA TYR A 39 -25.15 7.98 6.25
C TYR A 39 -24.16 8.74 7.12
N THR A 40 -22.98 8.92 6.55
CA THR A 40 -21.92 9.79 7.05
C THR A 40 -21.38 10.55 5.85
N PRO A 41 -21.33 11.89 5.90
CA PRO A 41 -20.71 12.65 4.83
C PRO A 41 -19.23 12.29 4.79
N LYS A 42 -18.72 11.85 3.62
CA LYS A 42 -17.28 11.68 3.42
C LYS A 42 -16.63 13.04 3.65
N SER A 43 -15.94 13.18 4.77
CA SER A 43 -15.08 14.35 4.97
C SER A 43 -13.93 14.23 3.97
N ILE A 44 -13.46 15.37 3.43
CA ILE A 44 -12.34 15.41 2.46
C ILE A 44 -11.09 14.66 3.00
N ILE A 45 -11.01 14.50 4.33
CA ILE A 45 -9.95 13.80 5.06
C ILE A 45 -10.05 12.27 4.91
N GLU A 46 -11.24 11.69 4.73
CA GLU A 46 -11.41 10.24 4.56
C GLU A 46 -11.14 9.76 3.13
N GLU A 47 -11.30 10.63 2.13
CA GLU A 47 -10.94 10.32 0.74
C GLU A 47 -9.41 10.13 0.59
N THR A 48 -8.63 10.78 1.45
CA THR A 48 -7.19 10.53 1.60
C THR A 48 -6.88 9.23 2.34
N LEU A 49 -7.70 8.81 3.32
CA LEU A 49 -7.44 7.62 4.13
C LEU A 49 -7.70 6.32 3.35
N GLU A 50 -8.78 6.26 2.56
CA GLU A 50 -9.07 5.08 1.71
C GLU A 50 -8.04 4.92 0.57
N LYS A 51 -7.39 6.00 0.13
CA LYS A 51 -6.24 5.92 -0.79
C LYS A 51 -4.97 5.43 -0.09
N SER A 52 -4.80 5.71 1.21
CA SER A 52 -3.61 5.33 1.98
C SER A 52 -3.56 3.86 2.43
N ALA A 53 -4.69 3.14 2.41
CA ALA A 53 -4.68 1.68 2.68
C ALA A 53 -4.18 0.84 1.48
N LEU A 54 -3.98 1.46 0.30
CA LEU A 54 -3.50 0.80 -0.92
C LEU A 54 -2.34 1.53 -1.59
N THR A 55 -1.76 2.54 -0.94
CA THR A 55 -0.53 3.19 -1.40
C THR A 55 0.55 3.03 -0.34
N LEU A 56 1.15 1.83 -0.30
CA LEU A 56 2.60 1.80 -0.07
C LEU A 56 3.18 2.79 -1.09
N SER A 57 3.66 3.93 -0.60
CA SER A 57 4.41 4.90 -1.40
C SER A 57 5.35 4.07 -2.29
N PRO A 58 5.33 4.18 -3.64
CA PRO A 58 6.11 3.29 -4.51
C PRO A 58 7.60 3.21 -4.13
N LEU A 59 8.08 4.23 -3.41
CA LEU A 59 9.42 4.38 -2.86
C LEU A 59 9.69 3.53 -1.61
N GLU A 60 8.72 3.29 -0.73
CA GLU A 60 8.91 2.53 0.51
C GLU A 60 9.36 1.10 0.26
N VAL A 61 8.92 0.52 -0.85
CA VAL A 61 9.30 -0.84 -1.25
C VAL A 61 10.80 -0.96 -1.52
N TYR A 62 11.49 0.15 -1.82
CA TYR A 62 12.93 0.20 -2.10
C TYR A 62 13.78 0.75 -0.94
N ILE A 63 13.14 1.36 0.05
CA ILE A 63 13.82 1.97 1.19
C ILE A 63 14.22 0.88 2.20
N ILE A 64 15.47 0.92 2.63
CA ILE A 64 16.03 0.15 3.74
C ILE A 64 16.48 1.11 4.85
N GLU A 65 16.01 0.83 6.06
CA GLU A 65 16.30 1.62 7.27
C GLU A 65 17.76 1.47 7.71
N THR A 66 18.34 0.28 7.51
CA THR A 66 19.72 -0.03 7.89
C THR A 66 20.55 -0.44 6.67
N PRO A 67 21.80 0.03 6.57
CA PRO A 67 22.69 -0.37 5.50
C PRO A 67 23.10 -1.84 5.69
N SER A 68 22.53 -2.72 4.87
CA SER A 68 22.89 -4.12 4.85
C SER A 68 24.16 -4.34 4.02
N LYS A 69 25.17 -5.04 4.54
CA LYS A 69 26.31 -5.50 3.74
C LYS A 69 26.01 -6.89 3.16
N SER A 70 26.31 -7.09 1.89
CA SER A 70 26.22 -8.39 1.21
C SER A 70 27.59 -8.74 0.66
N ASP A 71 27.95 -10.03 0.63
CA ASP A 71 29.19 -10.53 0.02
C ASP A 71 29.11 -10.54 -1.53
N CYS A 72 27.99 -10.11 -2.10
CA CYS A 72 27.82 -9.98 -3.55
C CYS A 72 28.57 -8.75 -4.08
N PRO A 73 29.49 -8.90 -5.07
CA PRO A 73 30.26 -7.78 -5.62
C PRO A 73 29.40 -6.76 -6.37
N TYR A 74 28.21 -7.16 -6.83
CA TYR A 74 27.30 -6.33 -7.61
C TYR A 74 26.21 -5.66 -6.76
N PHE A 75 26.27 -5.83 -5.44
CA PHE A 75 25.31 -5.26 -4.50
C PHE A 75 25.88 -3.97 -3.89
N MET A 76 25.24 -2.85 -4.20
CA MET A 76 25.63 -1.55 -3.66
C MET A 76 24.52 -0.98 -2.78
N VAL A 77 24.90 -0.33 -1.68
CA VAL A 77 23.96 0.47 -0.88
C VAL A 77 24.22 1.93 -1.13
N LYS A 78 23.19 2.67 -1.52
CA LYS A 78 23.26 4.11 -1.78
C LYS A 78 22.36 4.84 -0.78
N LYS A 79 22.82 5.99 -0.29
CA LYS A 79 22.05 6.87 0.58
C LYS A 79 21.19 7.81 -0.26
N VAL A 80 19.93 8.00 0.11
CA VAL A 80 19.06 9.00 -0.52
C VAL A 80 19.52 10.40 -0.08
N ARG A 81 19.71 11.32 -1.03
CA ARG A 81 20.13 12.69 -0.71
C ARG A 81 19.08 13.35 0.19
N ASN A 82 19.53 14.07 1.22
CA ASN A 82 18.72 14.82 2.19
C ASN A 82 17.84 13.97 3.15
N LEU A 83 17.93 12.64 3.12
CA LEU A 83 17.20 11.76 4.02
C LEU A 83 18.14 10.71 4.63
N ASN A 84 17.89 10.27 5.87
CA ASN A 84 18.63 9.17 6.50
C ASN A 84 18.15 7.78 6.03
N TYR A 85 17.70 7.68 4.78
CA TYR A 85 17.25 6.45 4.16
C TYR A 85 18.30 5.91 3.19
N TYR A 86 18.35 4.58 3.09
CA TYR A 86 19.22 3.87 2.16
C TYR A 86 18.36 3.10 1.15
N TYR A 87 18.94 2.79 0.00
CA TYR A 87 18.38 1.82 -0.94
C TYR A 87 19.47 0.90 -1.45
N ALA A 88 19.10 -0.34 -1.74
CA ALA A 88 19.97 -1.31 -2.37
C ALA A 88 19.89 -1.16 -3.90
N TYR A 89 21.02 -1.28 -4.58
CA TYR A 89 21.14 -1.21 -6.02
C TYR A 89 21.90 -2.42 -6.54
N CYS A 90 21.39 -3.04 -7.61
CA CYS A 90 22.05 -4.16 -8.26
C CYS A 90 22.64 -3.70 -9.59
N GLU A 91 23.94 -3.90 -9.79
CA GLU A 91 24.61 -3.53 -11.04
C GLU A 91 24.20 -4.41 -12.22
N ILE A 92 23.97 -5.71 -11.98
CA ILE A 92 23.54 -6.65 -13.02
C ILE A 92 22.17 -6.24 -13.58
N LEU A 93 21.22 -5.93 -12.69
CA LEU A 93 19.86 -5.54 -13.08
C LEU A 93 19.73 -4.05 -13.43
N ARG A 94 20.79 -3.25 -13.20
CA ARG A 94 20.83 -1.79 -13.37
C ARG A 94 19.64 -1.04 -12.74
N ARG A 95 19.12 -1.53 -11.62
CA ARG A 95 17.95 -0.96 -10.94
C ARG A 95 18.05 -1.06 -9.41
N PRO A 96 17.30 -0.23 -8.66
CA PRO A 96 17.15 -0.42 -7.23
C PRO A 96 16.42 -1.74 -6.93
N LEU A 97 16.86 -2.40 -5.86
CA LEU A 97 16.26 -3.61 -5.33
C LEU A 97 15.20 -3.24 -4.30
N THR A 98 14.11 -4.02 -4.28
CA THR A 98 13.13 -3.92 -3.21
C THR A 98 13.72 -4.41 -1.89
N ARG A 99 13.09 -4.07 -0.75
CA ARG A 99 13.50 -4.51 0.59
C ARG A 99 13.59 -6.04 0.68
N SER A 100 12.67 -6.76 0.05
CA SER A 100 12.70 -8.22 -0.02
C SER A 100 13.85 -8.74 -0.87
N GLN A 101 14.10 -8.15 -2.04
CA GLN A 101 15.21 -8.51 -2.92
C GLN A 101 16.57 -8.23 -2.26
N ALA A 102 16.70 -7.11 -1.54
CA ALA A 102 17.91 -6.76 -0.81
C ALA A 102 18.21 -7.77 0.31
N LYS A 103 17.19 -8.14 1.10
CA LYS A 103 17.32 -9.20 2.13
C LYS A 103 17.76 -10.53 1.52
N ASN A 104 17.23 -10.89 0.36
CA ASN A 104 17.62 -12.13 -0.32
C ASN A 104 19.05 -12.09 -0.84
N CYS A 105 19.53 -10.95 -1.36
CA CYS A 105 20.92 -10.79 -1.78
C CYS A 105 21.90 -10.92 -0.61
N VAL A 106 21.51 -10.43 0.57
CA VAL A 106 22.33 -10.56 1.79
C VAL A 106 22.37 -12.01 2.29
N LYS A 107 21.22 -12.71 2.28
CA LYS A 107 21.14 -14.10 2.73
C LYS A 107 21.77 -15.11 1.76
N PHE A 108 21.65 -14.87 0.46
CA PHE A 108 22.01 -15.84 -0.57
C PHE A 108 22.86 -15.21 -1.70
N PRO A 109 24.07 -14.72 -1.40
CA PRO A 109 24.92 -14.05 -2.40
C PRO A 109 25.39 -15.00 -3.52
N ASN A 110 25.50 -16.30 -3.24
CA ASN A 110 26.00 -17.31 -4.19
C ASN A 110 24.91 -17.96 -5.04
N SER A 111 23.64 -17.83 -4.64
CA SER A 111 22.49 -18.43 -5.35
C SER A 111 21.77 -17.43 -6.25
N CYS A 112 22.46 -16.36 -6.66
CA CYS A 112 21.85 -15.31 -7.48
C CYS A 112 21.65 -15.82 -8.93
N PRO A 113 20.41 -15.94 -9.42
CA PRO A 113 20.14 -16.46 -10.77
C PRO A 113 20.61 -15.50 -11.88
N PHE A 114 20.86 -14.24 -11.53
CA PHE A 114 21.27 -13.20 -12.46
C PHE A 114 22.79 -13.09 -12.60
N ARG A 115 23.59 -13.78 -11.77
CA ARG A 115 25.06 -13.72 -11.76
C ARG A 115 25.73 -14.58 -12.86
N ARG A 116 25.06 -14.78 -13.99
CA ARG A 116 25.58 -15.56 -15.12
C ARG A 116 26.53 -14.77 -15.99
#